data_AF-A0A6P3VBL2-F1
#
_entry.id   AF-A0A6P3VBL2-F1
#
_cell.length_a   1.000
_cell.length_b   1.000
_cell.length_c   1.000
_cell.angle_alpha   90.00
_cell.angle_beta   90.00
_cell.angle_gamma   90.00
#
_symmetry.space_group_name_H-M   'P 1'
#
loop_
_entity.id
_entity.type
_entity.pdbx_description
1 polymer ?
#
loop_
_entity_poly.entity_id
_entity_poly.type
_entity_poly.pdbx_seq_one_letter_code
_entity_poly.pdbx_strand_id
1 'polypeptide(L)' 'MSSHKTFTIKRILTKKQKQNYPIPQWIGMRTDNKIRYNSKRRHWRETKLGLKGAAHELQYVYPLGGHRTTLSLMV' A
#
# COMPACT_ATOMS: atom_id res chain seq x y z
N MET A 1 11.13 -1.91 -8.59
CA MET A 1 9.83 -1.22 -8.37
C MET A 1 9.26 -0.88 -9.74
N SER A 2 7.97 -1.13 -10.03
CA SER A 2 7.41 -0.64 -11.32
C SER A 2 7.18 0.87 -11.24
N SER A 3 7.42 1.59 -12.34
CA SER A 3 7.51 3.07 -12.35
C SER A 3 6.17 3.77 -12.13
N HIS A 4 5.13 3.34 -12.83
CA HIS A 4 3.81 4.00 -12.80
C HIS A 4 2.89 3.37 -11.75
N LYS A 5 2.78 4.04 -10.60
CA LYS A 5 1.89 3.66 -9.48
C LYS A 5 1.30 4.90 -8.84
N THR A 6 0.04 4.81 -8.40
CA THR A 6 -0.62 5.87 -7.63
C THR A 6 0.02 6.05 -6.25
N PHE A 7 -0.17 7.21 -5.64
CA PHE A 7 0.38 7.53 -4.32
C PHE A 7 -0.09 6.56 -3.23
N THR A 8 -1.37 6.18 -3.24
CA THR A 8 -1.95 5.21 -2.31
C THR A 8 -1.26 3.85 -2.38
N ILE A 9 -1.03 3.34 -3.59
CA ILE A 9 -0.31 2.07 -3.80
C ILE A 9 1.13 2.19 -3.29
N LYS A 10 1.81 3.30 -3.59
CA LYS A 10 3.17 3.56 -3.07
C LYS A 10 3.21 3.55 -1.54
N ARG A 11 2.25 4.18 -0.86
CA ARG A 11 2.16 4.15 0.62
C ARG A 11 1.97 2.74 1.17
N ILE A 12 1.09 1.95 0.56
CA ILE A 12 0.85 0.56 0.98
C ILE A 12 2.12 -0.28 0.79
N LEU A 13 2.77 -0.17 -0.37
CA LEU A 13 4.01 -0.88 -0.66
C LEU A 13 5.11 -0.53 0.34
N THR A 14 5.34 0.76 0.60
CA THR A 14 6.32 1.21 1.58
C THR A 14 5.98 0.71 2.98
N LYS A 15 4.71 0.74 3.39
CA LYS A 15 4.27 0.21 4.70
C LYS A 15 4.52 -1.30 4.80
N LYS A 16 4.18 -2.08 3.76
CA LYS A 16 4.38 -3.53 3.74
C LYS A 16 5.84 -3.91 3.70
N GLN A 17 6.69 -3.12 3.06
CA GLN A 17 8.14 -3.29 3.12
C GLN A 17 8.67 -3.01 4.53
N LYS A 18 8.25 -1.89 5.14
CA LYS A 18 8.60 -1.52 6.52
C LYS A 18 8.08 -2.47 7.58
N GLN A 19 7.05 -3.28 7.32
CA GLN A 19 6.55 -4.30 8.26
C GLN A 19 7.31 -5.63 8.18
N ASN A 20 8.06 -5.85 7.10
CA ASN A 20 8.71 -7.13 6.81
C ASN A 20 10.16 -7.22 7.35
N TYR A 21 10.39 -6.71 8.56
CA TYR A 21 11.70 -6.74 9.23
C TYR A 21 11.75 -7.85 10.29
N PRO A 22 12.96 -8.35 10.64
CA PRO A 22 13.13 -9.29 11.74
C PRO A 22 12.92 -8.58 13.08
N ILE A 23 12.64 -9.35 14.13
CA ILE A 23 12.43 -8.78 15.46
C ILE A 23 13.75 -8.21 15.99
N PRO A 24 13.76 -6.98 16.52
CA PRO A 24 14.91 -6.41 17.22
C PRO A 24 15.36 -7.26 18.41
N GLN A 25 16.67 -7.42 18.56
CA GLN A 25 17.26 -8.29 19.58
C GLN A 25 16.88 -7.90 21.02
N TRP A 26 16.86 -6.60 21.34
CA TRP A 26 16.46 -6.12 22.67
C TRP A 26 15.02 -6.49 23.06
N ILE A 27 14.12 -6.73 22.09
CA ILE A 27 12.76 -7.22 22.37
C ILE A 27 12.82 -8.66 22.87
N GLY A 28 13.67 -9.50 22.28
CA GLY A 28 13.89 -10.87 22.73
C GLY A 28 14.57 -10.97 24.11
N MET A 29 15.24 -9.92 24.55
CA MET A 29 15.89 -9.83 25.86
C MET A 29 14.95 -9.37 26.99
N ARG A 30 13.73 -8.94 26.68
CA ARG A 30 12.74 -8.55 27.68
C ARG A 30 12.28 -9.77 28.49
N THR A 31 12.24 -9.63 29.81
CA THR A 31 11.70 -10.64 30.72
C THR A 31 10.22 -10.92 30.40
N ASP A 32 9.80 -12.18 30.55
CA ASP A 32 8.45 -12.68 30.23
C ASP A 32 7.98 -12.46 28.77
N ASN A 33 8.91 -12.27 27.83
CA ASN A 33 8.54 -12.16 26.43
C ASN A 33 8.56 -13.53 25.72
N LYS A 34 7.39 -13.98 25.25
CA LYS A 34 7.24 -15.24 24.49
C LYS A 34 7.53 -15.08 22.99
N ILE A 35 7.71 -13.86 22.51
CA ILE A 35 7.86 -13.58 21.08
C ILE A 35 9.27 -13.94 20.61
N ARG A 36 9.39 -14.96 19.74
CA ARG A 36 10.68 -15.43 19.18
C ARG A 36 10.97 -14.90 17.77
N TYR A 37 9.95 -14.84 16.92
CA TYR A 37 10.07 -14.41 15.52
C TYR A 37 8.82 -13.67 15.08
N ASN A 38 8.92 -12.92 13.97
CA ASN A 38 7.78 -12.21 13.39
C ASN A 38 6.95 -13.20 12.56
N SER A 39 5.85 -13.70 13.13
CA SER A 39 4.95 -14.65 12.46
C SER A 39 4.26 -14.09 11.22
N LYS A 40 4.19 -12.76 11.08
CA LYS A 40 3.60 -12.06 9.93
C LYS A 40 4.62 -11.69 8.86
N ARG A 41 5.88 -12.14 9.00
CA ARG A 41 6.92 -11.95 7.99
C ARG A 41 6.49 -12.68 6.71
N ARG A 42 6.82 -12.08 5.56
CA ARG A 42 6.33 -12.52 4.25
C ARG A 42 7.47 -12.67 3.26
N HIS A 43 7.57 -13.81 2.59
CA HIS A 43 8.42 -13.96 1.40
C HIS A 43 7.66 -13.57 0.12
N TRP A 44 8.33 -12.86 -0.79
CA TRP A 44 7.67 -12.30 -1.97
C TRP A 44 7.34 -13.32 -3.06
N ARG A 45 8.08 -14.44 -3.10
CA ARG A 45 7.80 -15.54 -4.04
C ARG A 45 6.59 -16.35 -3.59
N GLU A 46 6.48 -16.65 -2.29
CA GLU A 46 5.44 -17.51 -1.71
C GLU A 46 4.06 -16.83 -1.63
N THR A 47 3.99 -15.60 -1.09
CA THR A 47 2.69 -14.94 -0.81
C THR A 47 2.63 -13.54 -1.42
N LYS A 48 1.55 -13.25 -2.17
CA LYS A 48 1.37 -11.97 -2.89
C LYS A 48 0.59 -10.96 -2.05
N LEU A 49 0.81 -9.67 -2.32
CA LEU A 49 0.22 -8.55 -1.55
C LEU A 49 -1.24 -8.23 -1.91
N GLY A 50 -1.84 -8.89 -2.90
CA GLY A 50 -3.26 -8.70 -3.25
C GLY A 50 -3.65 -7.29 -3.71
N LEU A 51 -2.73 -6.51 -4.28
CA LEU A 51 -2.95 -5.08 -4.57
C LEU A 51 -3.90 -4.80 -5.78
N LYS A 52 -4.37 -5.84 -6.47
CA LYS A 52 -5.16 -5.70 -7.71
C LYS A 52 -6.65 -5.36 -7.45
N GLY A 53 -7.20 -5.73 -6.29
CA GLY A 53 -8.61 -5.45 -5.95
C GLY A 53 -8.89 -3.99 -5.59
N ALA A 54 -7.92 -3.29 -5.00
CA ALA A 54 -8.06 -1.86 -4.65
C ALA A 54 -7.79 -0.91 -5.83
N ALA A 55 -7.28 -1.43 -6.96
CA ALA A 55 -6.87 -0.63 -8.13
C ALA A 55 -7.91 -0.65 -9.26
N HIS A 56 -8.69 -1.73 -9.41
CA HIS A 56 -9.71 -1.84 -10.46
C HIS A 56 -10.83 -0.80 -10.29
N GLU A 57 -11.10 -0.32 -9.06
CA GLU A 57 -12.09 0.73 -8.82
C GLU A 57 -11.54 2.17 -8.93
N LEU A 58 -10.21 2.34 -8.85
CA LEU A 58 -9.58 3.67 -8.91
C LEU A 58 -9.14 4.07 -10.31
N GLN A 59 -9.29 3.19 -11.30
CA GLN A 59 -9.07 3.53 -12.71
C GLN A 59 -10.31 4.18 -13.35
N TYR A 60 -11.48 4.11 -12.70
CA TYR A 60 -12.74 4.71 -13.15
C TYR A 60 -13.06 6.06 -12.49
N VAL A 61 -12.23 6.53 -11.55
CA VAL A 61 -12.47 7.77 -10.79
C VAL A 61 -11.27 8.72 -10.93
N TYR A 62 -11.04 9.23 -12.14
CA TYR A 62 -10.33 10.50 -12.33
C TYR A 62 -11.02 11.30 -13.44
N PRO A 63 -11.48 12.53 -13.16
CA PRO A 63 -12.06 13.40 -14.18
C PRO A 63 -10.96 13.82 -15.16
N LEU A 64 -11.16 13.49 -16.43
CA LEU A 64 -10.38 14.05 -17.53
C LEU A 64 -10.48 15.58 -17.45
N GLY A 65 -9.34 16.25 -17.55
CA GLY A 65 -9.26 17.71 -17.52
C GLY A 65 -10.20 18.33 -18.54
N GLY A 66 -11.17 19.09 -18.06
CA GLY A 66 -12.02 19.95 -18.86
C GLY A 66 -11.87 21.37 -18.35
N HIS A 67 -11.35 22.25 -19.21
CA HIS A 67 -11.39 23.69 -19.03
C HIS A 67 -12.80 24.14 -18.62
N ARG A 68 -12.92 24.95 -17.56
CA ARG A 68 -14.16 25.68 -17.28
C ARG A 68 -14.29 26.82 -18.28
N THR A 69 -14.76 26.51 -19.48
CA THR A 69 -15.35 27.50 -20.38
C THR A 69 -16.85 27.56 -20.10
N THR A 70 -17.32 28.77 -19.81
CA THR A 70 -18.70 29.16 -19.58
C THR A 70 -19.63 28.63 -20.68
N LEU A 71 -20.71 27.95 -20.29
CA LEU A 71 -21.93 27.89 -21.10
C LEU A 71 -23.11 28.35 -20.25
N SER A 72 -23.41 29.63 -20.43
CA SER A 72 -24.77 30.15 -20.34
C SER A 72 -25.65 29.38 -21.34
N LEU A 73 -26.72 28.75 -20.86
CA LEU A 73 -27.94 28.36 -21.57
C LEU A 73 -28.97 28.18 -20.45
N MET A 74 -29.86 29.16 -20.20
CA MET A 74 -31.19 29.20 -20.79
C MET A 74 -31.90 27.84 -20.71
N VAL A 75 -32.49 27.53 -19.55
CA VAL A 75 -33.94 27.41 -19.25
C VAL A 75 -34.07 26.97 -17.79
#